data_AF-A0A531AFY0-F1
#
_entry.id   AF-A0A531AFY0-F1
#
_cell.length_a   1.000
_cell.length_b   1.000
_cell.length_c   1.000
_cell.angle_alpha   90.00
_cell.angle_beta   90.00
_cell.angle_gamma   90.00
#
_symmetry.space_group_name_H-M   'P 1'
#
loop_
_entity.id
_entity.type
_entity.pdbx_description
1 polymer ?
#
loop_
_entity_poly.entity_id
_entity_poly.type
_entity_poly.pdbx_seq_one_letter_code
_entity_poly.pdbx_strand_id
1 'polypeptide(L)'
;MTVAMAWGRTMRWLASNIEPVALRNVTVVPLLGSLSRRSSIDKYDAAAVFAQRTQAESYYLPGPIICDSRESRETILQQPSAREVIQKALNADLALMSVGGTTSSTLRSVGYMTDEEFDDILRLKPIGNFLGYFFDRDAELIDHPVNERIVGVYPRDTLNIPKRILVSGGKNKVGIMTKLLEKGFFTGLITDQGTGSSL
;
A
#
# COMPACT_ATOMS: atom_id res chain seq x y z
N MET A 1 -4.53 -20.15 -2.89
CA MET A 1 -4.37 -18.83 -3.54
C MET A 1 -3.95 -17.83 -2.49
N THR A 2 -2.96 -17.00 -2.79
CA THR A 2 -2.49 -15.92 -1.91
C THR A 2 -2.87 -14.57 -2.50
N VAL A 3 -3.50 -13.72 -1.69
CA VAL A 3 -3.91 -12.36 -2.04
C VAL A 3 -3.09 -11.36 -1.21
N ALA A 4 -2.21 -10.62 -1.86
CA ALA A 4 -1.52 -9.50 -1.27
C ALA A 4 -2.44 -8.27 -1.25
N MET A 5 -2.48 -7.53 -0.15
CA MET A 5 -3.35 -6.37 0.00
C MET A 5 -2.60 -5.15 0.49
N ALA A 6 -2.80 -4.03 -0.21
CA ALA A 6 -2.35 -2.74 0.25
C ALA A 6 -3.22 -2.23 1.41
N TRP A 7 -2.78 -1.14 2.00
CA TRP A 7 -3.41 -0.47 3.14
C TRP A 7 -4.17 0.80 2.70
N GLY A 8 -5.11 1.27 3.51
CA GLY A 8 -5.71 2.60 3.37
C GLY A 8 -7.21 2.60 3.09
N ARG A 9 -7.79 3.80 2.96
CA ARG A 9 -9.26 4.01 2.90
C ARG A 9 -9.93 3.23 1.77
N THR A 10 -9.38 3.30 0.56
CA THR A 10 -9.94 2.61 -0.61
C THR A 10 -9.91 1.09 -0.44
N MET A 11 -8.81 0.55 0.10
CA MET A 11 -8.67 -0.88 0.33
C MET A 11 -9.60 -1.36 1.45
N ARG A 12 -9.70 -0.58 2.54
CA ARG A 12 -10.64 -0.86 3.63
C ARG A 12 -12.08 -0.87 3.13
N TRP A 13 -12.43 0.09 2.27
CA TRP A 13 -13.77 0.17 1.67
C TRP A 13 -14.04 -1.05 0.79
N LEU A 14 -13.09 -1.46 -0.05
CA LEU A 14 -13.21 -2.69 -0.86
C LEU A 14 -13.44 -3.91 0.04
N ALA A 15 -12.61 -4.11 1.06
CA ALA A 15 -12.72 -5.23 1.98
C ALA A 15 -14.09 -5.24 2.71
N SER A 16 -14.58 -4.07 3.11
CA SER A 16 -15.91 -3.89 3.73
C SER A 16 -17.10 -4.08 2.81
N ASN A 17 -16.92 -4.17 1.49
CA ASN A 17 -18.02 -4.25 0.52
C ASN A 17 -18.03 -5.54 -0.32
N ILE A 18 -17.05 -6.44 -0.13
CA ILE A 18 -17.10 -7.78 -0.73
C ILE A 18 -18.13 -8.66 -0.04
N GLU A 19 -19.06 -9.24 -0.78
CA GLU A 19 -20.06 -10.16 -0.21
C GLU A 19 -19.38 -11.23 0.67
N PRO A 20 -19.86 -11.43 1.91
CA PRO A 20 -19.31 -12.46 2.78
C PRO A 20 -19.38 -13.83 2.11
N VAL A 21 -18.25 -14.51 2.03
CA VAL A 21 -18.13 -15.81 1.34
C VAL A 21 -17.03 -16.62 1.99
N ALA A 22 -17.22 -17.92 2.19
CA ALA A 22 -16.15 -18.77 2.72
C ALA A 22 -15.26 -19.27 1.57
N LEU A 23 -14.06 -18.71 1.44
CA LEU A 23 -13.09 -19.17 0.45
C LEU A 23 -12.14 -20.21 1.06
N ARG A 24 -12.09 -21.40 0.46
CA ARG A 24 -11.16 -22.46 0.88
C ARG A 24 -9.77 -22.20 0.31
N ASN A 25 -8.73 -22.48 1.11
CA ASN A 25 -7.33 -22.39 0.72
C ASN A 25 -6.94 -20.99 0.20
N VAL A 26 -7.50 -19.94 0.80
CA VAL A 26 -7.12 -18.54 0.53
C VAL A 26 -6.37 -17.99 1.74
N THR A 27 -5.27 -17.30 1.44
CA THR A 27 -4.46 -16.59 2.42
C THR A 27 -4.35 -15.13 2.00
N VAL A 28 -4.56 -14.22 2.95
CA VAL A 28 -4.44 -12.78 2.75
C VAL A 28 -3.15 -12.30 3.44
N VAL A 29 -2.35 -11.51 2.72
CA VAL A 29 -1.05 -11.04 3.20
C VAL A 29 -0.96 -9.52 3.01
N PRO A 30 -0.59 -8.74 4.03
CA PRO A 30 -0.45 -7.30 3.87
C PRO A 30 0.85 -6.94 3.13
N LEU A 31 0.80 -5.85 2.35
CA LEU A 31 1.97 -5.28 1.67
C LEU A 31 2.75 -4.28 2.52
N LEU A 32 2.15 -3.80 3.62
CA LEU A 32 2.72 -2.81 4.52
C LEU A 32 2.63 -3.29 5.96
N GLY A 33 3.54 -2.80 6.79
CA GLY A 33 3.48 -2.97 8.23
C GLY A 33 2.14 -2.48 8.75
N SER A 34 1.73 -3.05 9.86
CA SER A 34 0.62 -2.52 10.65
C SER A 34 1.09 -2.65 12.08
N LEU A 35 0.96 -1.60 12.89
CA LEU A 35 0.98 -1.59 14.37
C LEU A 35 1.43 -0.19 14.86
N SER A 36 0.49 0.63 15.32
CA SER A 36 0.78 1.76 16.23
C SER A 36 -0.34 1.92 17.24
N ARG A 37 -1.60 2.15 16.82
CA ARG A 37 -2.79 2.04 17.69
C ARG A 37 -3.99 1.47 16.94
N ARG A 38 -4.67 0.49 17.55
CA ARG A 38 -5.88 -0.14 16.99
C ARG A 38 -6.97 0.88 16.61
N SER A 39 -7.24 1.85 17.49
CA SER A 39 -8.26 2.88 17.26
C SER A 39 -7.98 3.82 16.08
N SER A 40 -6.72 3.99 15.68
CA SER A 40 -6.33 4.83 14.53
C SER A 40 -6.15 4.02 13.24
N ILE A 41 -5.84 2.71 13.32
CA ILE A 41 -5.47 1.89 12.15
C ILE A 41 -6.60 0.99 11.64
N ASP A 42 -7.56 0.56 12.49
CA ASP A 42 -8.66 -0.35 12.09
C ASP A 42 -9.49 0.20 10.91
N LYS A 43 -9.49 1.52 10.71
CA LYS A 43 -10.16 2.20 9.59
C LYS A 43 -9.42 2.05 8.25
N TYR A 44 -8.24 1.46 8.25
CA TYR A 44 -7.36 1.37 7.10
C TYR A 44 -6.78 -0.04 6.90
N ASP A 45 -6.82 -0.90 7.93
CA ASP A 45 -6.47 -2.31 7.83
C ASP A 45 -7.48 -3.05 6.95
N ALA A 46 -7.08 -3.30 5.70
CA ALA A 46 -7.90 -3.97 4.71
C ALA A 46 -7.68 -5.50 4.70
N ALA A 47 -6.47 -5.96 5.02
CA ALA A 47 -6.10 -7.37 4.93
C ALA A 47 -6.89 -8.20 5.96
N ALA A 48 -6.89 -7.77 7.23
CA ALA A 48 -7.60 -8.48 8.29
C ALA A 48 -9.12 -8.54 8.03
N VAL A 49 -9.69 -7.45 7.52
CA VAL A 49 -11.12 -7.35 7.23
C VAL A 49 -11.49 -8.21 6.03
N PHE A 50 -10.70 -8.15 4.97
CA PHE A 50 -10.93 -8.98 3.80
C PHE A 50 -10.88 -10.45 4.21
N ALA A 51 -9.86 -10.85 4.96
CA ALA A 51 -9.73 -12.21 5.47
C ALA A 51 -10.93 -12.62 6.33
N GLN A 52 -11.42 -11.75 7.22
CA GLN A 52 -12.63 -12.00 8.00
C GLN A 52 -13.86 -12.21 7.11
N ARG A 53 -14.06 -11.36 6.10
CA ARG A 53 -15.20 -11.43 5.16
C ARG A 53 -15.13 -12.68 4.28
N THR A 54 -13.92 -13.12 3.96
CA THR A 54 -13.70 -14.29 3.11
C THR A 54 -13.44 -15.60 3.87
N GLN A 55 -13.47 -15.57 5.21
CA GLN A 55 -13.01 -16.65 6.10
C GLN A 55 -11.63 -17.22 5.72
N ALA A 56 -10.74 -16.35 5.22
CA ALA A 56 -9.40 -16.71 4.81
C ALA A 56 -8.42 -16.56 5.98
N GLU A 57 -7.27 -17.21 5.88
CA GLU A 57 -6.16 -16.99 6.80
C GLU A 57 -5.54 -15.60 6.54
N SER A 58 -5.14 -14.89 7.60
CA SER A 58 -4.52 -13.56 7.49
C SER A 58 -3.14 -13.54 8.14
N TYR A 59 -2.17 -12.99 7.44
CA TYR A 59 -0.85 -12.67 7.98
C TYR A 59 -0.80 -11.23 8.47
N TYR A 60 0.20 -10.92 9.30
CA TYR A 60 0.53 -9.56 9.72
C TYR A 60 2.01 -9.30 9.45
N LEU A 61 2.33 -8.14 8.87
CA LEU A 61 3.71 -7.70 8.75
C LEU A 61 4.08 -6.93 10.02
N PRO A 62 4.99 -7.43 10.88
CA PRO A 62 5.36 -6.76 12.12
C PRO A 62 6.03 -5.41 11.86
N GLY A 63 5.65 -4.40 12.64
CA GLY A 63 6.24 -3.05 12.62
C GLY A 63 5.27 -1.96 12.18
N PRO A 64 5.61 -0.68 12.42
CA PRO A 64 4.83 0.46 11.95
C PRO A 64 4.98 0.61 10.43
N ILE A 65 4.06 1.32 9.76
CA ILE A 65 4.21 1.60 8.31
C ILE A 65 5.48 2.42 8.05
N ILE A 66 5.77 3.40 8.91
CA ILE A 66 6.97 4.23 8.88
C ILE A 66 7.65 4.14 10.24
N CYS A 67 8.92 3.74 10.25
CA CYS A 67 9.77 3.75 11.45
C CYS A 67 10.32 5.15 11.75
N ASP A 68 10.81 5.36 12.97
CA ASP A 68 11.48 6.63 13.33
C ASP A 68 12.81 6.81 12.59
N SER A 69 13.50 5.72 12.26
CA SER A 69 14.78 5.74 11.56
C SER A 69 14.93 4.59 10.55
N ARG A 70 15.88 4.75 9.62
CA ARG A 70 16.23 3.72 8.64
C ARG A 70 16.77 2.46 9.33
N GLU A 71 17.59 2.61 10.36
CA GLU A 71 18.17 1.51 11.12
C GLU A 71 17.09 0.68 11.81
N SER A 72 16.04 1.34 12.34
CA SER A 72 14.90 0.65 12.94
C SER A 72 14.09 -0.14 11.91
N ARG A 73 13.85 0.45 10.72
CA ARG A 73 13.26 -0.27 9.59
C ARG A 73 14.11 -1.50 9.22
N GLU A 74 15.41 -1.33 9.03
CA GLU A 74 16.31 -2.44 8.66
C GLU A 74 16.30 -3.55 9.72
N THR A 75 16.35 -3.19 11.00
CA THR A 75 16.30 -4.15 12.13
C THR A 75 15.01 -4.98 12.10
N ILE A 76 13.87 -4.35 11.83
CA ILE A 76 12.56 -5.02 11.70
C ILE A 76 12.56 -5.93 10.47
N LEU A 77 12.99 -5.42 9.32
CA LEU A 77 13.00 -6.17 8.06
C LEU A 77 14.00 -7.35 8.07
N GLN A 78 15.00 -7.34 8.93
CA GLN A 78 15.91 -8.47 9.15
C GLN A 78 15.30 -9.59 10.01
N GLN A 79 14.19 -9.34 10.72
CA GLN A 79 13.54 -10.39 11.51
C GLN A 79 12.98 -11.49 10.60
N PRO A 80 13.16 -12.79 10.94
CA PRO A 80 12.63 -13.89 10.13
C PRO A 80 11.13 -13.79 9.85
N SER A 81 10.34 -13.36 10.83
CA SER A 81 8.89 -13.18 10.70
C SER A 81 8.51 -12.10 9.67
N ALA A 82 9.23 -10.98 9.63
CA ALA A 82 9.00 -9.93 8.63
C ALA A 82 9.37 -10.42 7.23
N ARG A 83 10.53 -11.09 7.10
CA ARG A 83 11.01 -11.64 5.82
C ARG A 83 10.05 -12.68 5.24
N GLU A 84 9.52 -13.58 6.07
CA GLU A 84 8.55 -14.58 5.64
C GLU A 84 7.29 -13.94 5.05
N VAL A 85 6.75 -12.93 5.73
CA VAL A 85 5.53 -12.23 5.30
C VAL A 85 5.78 -11.47 3.99
N ILE A 86 6.89 -10.75 3.88
CA ILE A 86 7.27 -10.05 2.65
C ILE A 86 7.44 -11.03 1.48
N GLN A 87 8.17 -12.12 1.70
CA GLN A 87 8.38 -13.13 0.67
C GLN A 87 7.05 -13.76 0.21
N LYS A 88 6.13 -14.02 1.14
CA LYS A 88 4.80 -14.53 0.83
C LYS A 88 3.96 -13.51 0.04
N ALA A 89 4.06 -12.22 0.37
CA ALA A 89 3.38 -11.16 -0.35
C ALA A 89 3.91 -11.02 -1.79
N LEU A 90 5.22 -11.11 -1.99
CA LEU A 90 5.87 -11.06 -3.31
C LEU A 90 5.55 -12.27 -4.19
N ASN A 91 5.29 -13.43 -3.57
CA ASN A 91 4.87 -14.65 -4.24
C ASN A 91 3.34 -14.81 -4.32
N ALA A 92 2.57 -13.75 -4.04
CA ALA A 92 1.12 -13.81 -4.10
C ALA A 92 0.63 -14.07 -5.54
N ASP A 93 -0.56 -14.67 -5.68
CA ASP A 93 -1.20 -14.86 -6.99
C ASP A 93 -1.88 -13.58 -7.50
N LEU A 94 -2.28 -12.71 -6.56
CA LEU A 94 -3.02 -11.49 -6.78
C LEU A 94 -2.59 -10.42 -5.78
N ALA A 95 -2.35 -9.20 -6.25
CA ALA A 95 -2.23 -8.01 -5.42
C ALA A 95 -3.37 -7.04 -5.68
N LEU A 96 -4.06 -6.64 -4.62
CA LEU A 96 -5.05 -5.56 -4.63
C LEU A 96 -4.41 -4.31 -4.00
N MET A 97 -4.27 -3.26 -4.80
CA MET A 97 -3.46 -2.11 -4.43
C MET A 97 -4.18 -0.79 -4.72
N SER A 98 -3.78 0.27 -4.02
CA SER A 98 -4.24 1.63 -4.29
C SER A 98 -3.07 2.61 -4.21
N VAL A 99 -3.28 3.82 -4.72
CA VAL A 99 -2.30 4.91 -4.67
C VAL A 99 -2.86 6.11 -3.91
N GLY A 100 -1.96 6.85 -3.26
CA GLY A 100 -2.23 8.14 -2.63
C GLY A 100 -1.94 9.29 -3.58
N GLY A 101 -2.81 10.31 -3.57
CA GLY A 101 -2.62 11.53 -4.37
C GLY A 101 -1.67 12.53 -3.71
N THR A 102 -1.37 13.62 -4.40
CA THR A 102 -0.41 14.66 -4.00
C THR A 102 -0.83 15.47 -2.77
N THR A 103 -2.13 15.72 -2.62
CA THR A 103 -2.68 16.67 -1.63
C THR A 103 -3.19 16.02 -0.35
N SER A 104 -3.18 14.68 -0.26
CA SER A 104 -3.75 13.95 0.87
C SER A 104 -2.91 12.72 1.19
N SER A 105 -2.02 12.84 2.18
CA SER A 105 -1.32 11.68 2.74
C SER A 105 -2.11 11.16 3.95
N THR A 106 -2.79 10.03 3.75
CA THR A 106 -3.41 9.30 4.87
C THR A 106 -2.37 9.04 5.97
N LEU A 107 -1.10 8.82 5.60
CA LEU A 107 0.05 8.65 6.48
C LEU A 107 0.23 9.82 7.47
N ARG A 108 0.11 11.07 7.02
CA ARG A 108 0.13 12.25 7.90
C ARG A 108 -1.08 12.25 8.84
N SER A 109 -2.27 12.01 8.31
CA SER A 109 -3.51 12.05 9.10
C SER A 109 -3.57 11.01 10.24
N VAL A 110 -2.76 9.96 10.16
CA VAL A 110 -2.67 8.91 11.18
C VAL A 110 -1.40 8.98 12.02
N GLY A 111 -0.58 10.02 11.82
CA GLY A 111 0.62 10.29 12.62
C GLY A 111 1.85 9.47 12.26
N TYR A 112 1.94 8.90 11.05
CA TYR A 112 3.17 8.23 10.57
C TYR A 112 4.20 9.18 9.96
N MET A 113 3.83 10.44 9.78
CA MET A 113 4.66 11.48 9.17
C MET A 113 4.36 12.80 9.86
N THR A 114 5.39 13.57 10.18
CA THR A 114 5.21 14.91 10.77
C THR A 114 4.76 15.92 9.71
N ASP A 115 4.22 17.06 10.15
CA ASP A 115 3.86 18.15 9.24
C ASP A 115 5.09 18.69 8.50
N GLU A 116 6.23 18.79 9.18
CA GLU A 116 7.51 19.22 8.60
C GLU A 116 8.00 18.26 7.51
N GLU A 117 7.99 16.95 7.77
CA GLU A 117 8.37 15.93 6.77
C GLU A 117 7.44 15.94 5.56
N PHE A 118 6.15 16.22 5.78
CA PHE A 118 5.19 16.33 4.70
C PHE A 118 5.40 17.60 3.87
N ASP A 119 5.70 18.73 4.50
CA ASP A 119 6.00 19.97 3.79
C ASP A 119 7.30 19.86 2.99
N ASP A 120 8.33 19.24 3.55
CA ASP A 120 9.62 19.01 2.87
C ASP A 120 9.47 18.11 1.66
N ILE A 121 8.73 17.00 1.77
CA ILE A 121 8.49 16.14 0.62
C ILE A 121 7.66 16.85 -0.45
N LEU A 122 6.70 17.72 -0.07
CA LEU A 122 5.92 18.50 -1.04
C LEU A 122 6.78 19.49 -1.84
N ARG A 123 7.87 20.03 -1.27
CA ARG A 123 8.83 20.88 -2.00
C ARG A 123 9.50 20.14 -3.15
N LEU A 124 9.64 18.82 -3.04
CA LEU A 124 10.18 17.94 -4.08
C LEU A 124 9.15 17.59 -5.17
N LYS A 125 7.92 18.14 -5.08
CA LYS A 125 6.84 18.02 -6.07
C LYS A 125 6.47 16.57 -6.40
N PRO A 126 6.11 15.74 -5.40
CA PRO A 126 5.64 14.39 -5.63
C PRO A 126 4.38 14.40 -6.48
N ILE A 127 4.22 13.38 -7.32
CA ILE A 127 2.98 13.12 -8.04
C ILE A 127 2.01 12.24 -7.25
N GLY A 128 2.47 11.67 -6.13
CA GLY A 128 1.68 10.87 -5.21
C GLY A 128 2.54 9.90 -4.41
N ASN A 129 1.90 8.92 -3.78
CA ASN A 129 2.59 7.78 -3.15
C ASN A 129 1.95 6.43 -3.50
N PHE A 130 2.76 5.37 -3.49
CA PHE A 130 2.34 3.99 -3.68
C PHE A 130 3.06 3.10 -2.67
N LEU A 131 2.29 2.29 -1.93
CA LEU A 131 2.76 1.56 -0.74
C LEU A 131 3.48 2.45 0.28
N GLY A 132 3.03 3.70 0.40
CA GLY A 132 3.62 4.69 1.29
C GLY A 132 4.86 5.40 0.74
N TYR A 133 5.48 4.89 -0.32
CA TYR A 133 6.64 5.50 -0.96
C TYR A 133 6.20 6.64 -1.89
N PHE A 134 6.86 7.79 -1.81
CA PHE A 134 6.56 8.95 -2.64
C PHE A 134 7.33 8.93 -3.95
N PHE A 135 6.64 9.31 -5.01
CA PHE A 135 7.13 9.25 -6.39
C PHE A 135 7.20 10.63 -7.03
N ASP A 136 8.21 10.85 -7.85
CA ASP A 136 8.35 12.02 -8.71
C ASP A 136 7.57 11.88 -10.03
N ARG A 137 7.67 12.88 -10.90
CA ARG A 137 6.95 12.95 -12.18
C ARG A 137 7.28 11.81 -13.16
N ASP A 138 8.42 11.17 -12.99
CA ASP A 138 8.92 10.10 -13.84
C ASP A 138 8.62 8.71 -13.25
N ALA A 139 7.82 8.68 -12.16
CA ALA A 139 7.53 7.50 -11.37
C ALA A 139 8.79 6.80 -10.84
N GLU A 140 9.78 7.61 -10.47
CA GLU A 140 10.90 7.17 -9.65
C GLU A 140 10.67 7.59 -8.19
N LEU A 141 11.29 6.84 -7.27
CA LEU A 141 11.20 7.19 -5.85
C LEU A 141 11.94 8.49 -5.58
N ILE A 142 11.29 9.39 -4.86
CA ILE A 142 11.93 10.60 -4.38
C ILE A 142 13.01 10.23 -3.36
N ASP A 143 14.19 10.82 -3.51
CA ASP A 143 15.27 10.75 -2.53
C ASP A 143 14.91 11.60 -1.31
N HIS A 144 14.36 10.94 -0.29
CA HIS A 144 13.92 11.58 0.95
C HIS A 144 13.90 10.56 2.11
N PRO A 145 14.31 10.94 3.34
CA PRO A 145 14.40 10.01 4.49
C PRO A 145 13.10 9.23 4.79
N VAL A 146 11.94 9.80 4.51
CA VAL A 146 10.64 9.10 4.66
C VAL A 146 10.61 7.79 3.87
N ASN A 147 11.09 7.78 2.62
CA ASN A 147 11.07 6.59 1.78
C ASN A 147 12.02 5.49 2.30
N GLU A 148 13.04 5.87 3.07
CA GLU A 148 14.00 4.94 3.67
C GLU A 148 13.50 4.29 4.97
N ARG A 149 12.35 4.72 5.50
CA ARG A 149 11.81 4.29 6.80
C ARG A 149 10.56 3.40 6.68
N ILE A 150 10.09 3.13 5.46
CA ILE A 150 8.86 2.37 5.23
C ILE A 150 9.08 0.87 5.48
N VAL A 151 8.27 0.28 6.35
CA VAL A 151 8.20 -1.17 6.56
C VAL A 151 7.13 -1.75 5.65
N GLY A 152 7.57 -2.44 4.61
CA GLY A 152 6.67 -3.00 3.60
C GLY A 152 7.40 -3.50 2.39
N VAL A 153 6.64 -4.06 1.45
CA VAL A 153 7.12 -4.42 0.13
C VAL A 153 7.63 -3.18 -0.58
N TYR A 154 8.83 -3.27 -1.15
CA TYR A 154 9.36 -2.20 -2.00
C TYR A 154 8.55 -2.14 -3.30
N PRO A 155 8.20 -0.95 -3.82
CA PRO A 155 7.23 -0.84 -4.92
C PRO A 155 7.60 -1.63 -6.16
N ARG A 156 8.87 -1.60 -6.57
CA ARG A 156 9.34 -2.31 -7.76
C ARG A 156 9.26 -3.83 -7.62
N ASP A 157 9.35 -4.37 -6.40
CA ASP A 157 9.27 -5.81 -6.16
C ASP A 157 7.86 -6.35 -6.41
N THR A 158 6.84 -5.49 -6.35
CA THR A 158 5.46 -5.88 -6.69
C THR A 158 5.31 -6.36 -8.12
N LEU A 159 6.23 -6.02 -9.03
CA LEU A 159 6.22 -6.46 -10.42
C LEU A 159 6.33 -7.99 -10.56
N ASN A 160 6.83 -8.69 -9.53
CA ASN A 160 6.91 -10.15 -9.50
C ASN A 160 5.54 -10.83 -9.33
N ILE A 161 4.54 -10.11 -8.83
CA ILE A 161 3.20 -10.65 -8.59
C ILE A 161 2.45 -10.71 -9.93
N PRO A 162 1.91 -11.85 -10.40
CA PRO A 162 1.38 -11.99 -11.75
C PRO A 162 0.11 -11.18 -12.02
N LYS A 163 -0.80 -11.03 -11.04
CA LYS A 163 -2.01 -10.20 -11.16
C LYS A 163 -1.93 -9.04 -10.19
N ARG A 164 -1.88 -7.82 -10.72
CA ARG A 164 -1.68 -6.58 -9.94
C ARG A 164 -2.80 -5.62 -10.28
N ILE A 165 -3.82 -5.55 -9.44
CA ILE A 165 -5.01 -4.75 -9.70
C ILE A 165 -4.94 -3.44 -8.93
N LEU A 166 -4.86 -2.34 -9.66
CA LEU A 166 -5.02 -1.01 -9.11
C LEU A 166 -6.50 -0.73 -8.88
N VAL A 167 -6.89 -0.54 -7.63
CA VAL A 167 -8.22 -0.08 -7.24
C VAL A 167 -8.06 1.33 -6.67
N SER A 168 -8.29 2.34 -7.51
CA SER A 168 -8.10 3.73 -7.15
C SER A 168 -8.90 4.65 -8.06
N GLY A 169 -9.26 5.82 -7.54
CA GLY A 169 -9.99 6.87 -8.24
C GLY A 169 -9.84 8.22 -7.54
N GLY A 170 -10.13 9.28 -8.29
CA GLY A 170 -10.06 10.68 -7.88
C GLY A 170 -9.10 11.51 -8.74
N LYS A 171 -9.54 12.72 -9.12
CA LYS A 171 -8.77 13.66 -9.95
C LYS A 171 -7.36 13.95 -9.43
N ASN A 172 -7.18 14.01 -8.10
CA ASN A 172 -5.89 14.27 -7.47
C ASN A 172 -4.91 13.08 -7.50
N LYS A 173 -5.31 11.93 -8.08
CA LYS A 173 -4.48 10.74 -8.24
C LYS A 173 -4.16 10.41 -9.69
N VAL A 174 -4.79 11.09 -10.66
CA VAL A 174 -4.61 10.81 -12.09
C VAL A 174 -3.13 10.79 -12.47
N GLY A 175 -2.35 11.79 -12.05
CA GLY A 175 -0.92 11.86 -12.37
C GLY A 175 -0.12 10.61 -11.98
N ILE A 176 -0.18 10.18 -10.70
CA ILE A 176 0.50 8.96 -10.25
C ILE A 176 -0.10 7.69 -10.86
N MET A 177 -1.43 7.63 -11.04
CA MET A 177 -2.08 6.48 -11.65
C MET A 177 -1.59 6.28 -13.09
N THR A 178 -1.64 7.32 -13.93
CA THR A 178 -1.14 7.30 -15.30
C THR A 178 0.31 6.82 -15.34
N LYS A 179 1.19 7.43 -14.54
CA LYS A 179 2.63 7.11 -14.58
C LYS A 179 2.94 5.68 -14.13
N LEU A 180 2.32 5.18 -13.07
CA LEU A 180 2.54 3.80 -12.62
C LEU A 180 1.91 2.77 -13.56
N LEU A 181 0.78 3.10 -14.22
CA LEU A 181 0.21 2.27 -15.29
C LEU A 181 1.15 2.18 -16.50
N GLU A 182 1.68 3.32 -16.97
CA GLU A 182 2.68 3.39 -18.06
C GLU A 182 3.93 2.55 -17.74
N LYS A 183 4.39 2.57 -16.48
CA LYS A 183 5.55 1.81 -16.00
C LYS A 183 5.25 0.33 -15.74
N GLY A 184 4.02 -0.14 -15.94
CA GLY A 184 3.66 -1.57 -15.85
C GLY A 184 3.49 -2.11 -14.41
N PHE A 185 3.36 -1.23 -13.41
CA PHE A 185 3.14 -1.65 -12.02
C PHE A 185 1.84 -2.45 -11.85
N PHE A 186 0.86 -2.25 -12.73
CA PHE A 186 -0.45 -2.89 -12.64
C PHE A 186 -0.80 -3.61 -13.95
N THR A 187 -1.50 -4.75 -13.81
CA THR A 187 -2.04 -5.55 -14.93
C THR A 187 -3.54 -5.35 -15.11
N GLY A 188 -4.19 -4.63 -14.21
CA GLY A 188 -5.62 -4.32 -14.27
C GLY A 188 -5.95 -3.09 -13.44
N LEU A 189 -7.08 -2.47 -13.77
CA LEU A 189 -7.55 -1.23 -13.18
C LEU A 189 -9.04 -1.34 -12.82
N ILE A 190 -9.38 -0.90 -11.62
CA ILE A 190 -10.74 -0.65 -11.16
C ILE A 190 -10.77 0.81 -10.71
N THR A 191 -11.57 1.62 -11.40
CA THR A 191 -11.67 3.06 -11.16
C THR A 191 -13.07 3.59 -11.44
N ASP A 192 -13.36 4.83 -11.02
CA ASP A 192 -14.61 5.52 -11.35
C ASP A 192 -14.56 6.11 -12.78
N GLN A 193 -15.73 6.39 -13.35
CA GLN A 193 -15.84 6.88 -14.73
C GLN A 193 -15.08 8.19 -14.98
N GLY A 194 -15.08 9.11 -14.00
CA GLY A 194 -14.43 10.41 -14.14
C GLY A 194 -12.91 10.28 -14.22
N THR A 195 -12.35 9.44 -13.35
CA THR A 195 -10.92 9.09 -13.40
C THR A 195 -10.59 8.31 -14.67
N GLY A 196 -11.39 7.31 -15.04
CA GLY A 196 -11.17 6.50 -16.24
C GLY A 196 -11.18 7.31 -17.54
N SER A 197 -11.98 8.37 -17.62
CA SER A 197 -11.98 9.28 -18.78
C SER A 197 -10.76 10.24 -18.82
N SER A 198 -9.96 10.28 -17.75
CA SER A 198 -8.80 11.16 -17.58
C SER A 198 -7.46 10.41 -17.64
N LEU A 199 -7.47 9.08 -17.74
CA LEU A 199 -6.29 8.20 -17.83
C LEU A 199 -5.97 7.88 -19.29
#